data_AF-A0AA38MRP3-F1
#
_entry.id   AF-A0AA38MRP3-F1
#
_cell.length_a   1.000
_cell.length_b   1.000
_cell.length_c   1.000
_cell.angle_alpha   90.00
_cell.angle_beta   90.00
_cell.angle_gamma   90.00
#
_symmetry.space_group_name_H-M   'P 1'
#
loop_
_entity.id
_entity.type
_entity.pdbx_description
1 polymer ?
#
loop_
_entity_poly.entity_id
_entity_poly.type
_entity_poly.pdbx_seq_one_letter_code
_entity_poly.pdbx_strand_id
1 'polypeptide(L)'
;MISDLIRLIPRVRGPTLEKRKILGSVTYQFYYTVHSEALKIENWRNKIKSTQKNLARRICGIYRTLSKEAPAVFTGLFPNELLPKRRIEIYEKKKAKKEIREATKENW
;
A
#
# COMPACT_ATOMS: atom_id res chain seq x y z
N MET A 1 -3.05 2.78 17.16
CA MET A 1 -3.33 2.25 15.80
C MET A 1 -2.16 2.40 14.83
N ILE A 2 -1.74 3.62 14.44
CA ILE A 2 -0.61 3.80 13.49
C ILE A 2 0.74 3.34 14.07
N SER A 3 0.92 3.51 15.39
CA SER A 3 2.06 3.00 16.16
C SER A 3 2.18 1.47 16.11
N ASP A 4 1.07 0.77 15.96
CA ASP A 4 1.00 -0.68 16.16
C ASP A 4 1.45 -1.42 14.90
N LEU A 5 1.14 -0.89 13.72
CA LEU A 5 1.71 -1.33 12.44
C LEU A 5 3.22 -1.18 12.39
N ILE A 6 3.74 -0.10 12.97
CA ILE A 6 5.17 0.15 13.03
C ILE A 6 5.87 -0.91 13.92
N ARG A 7 5.18 -1.45 14.94
CA ARG A 7 5.70 -2.53 15.81
C ARG A 7 5.82 -3.88 15.08
N LEU A 8 5.05 -4.11 14.02
CA LEU A 8 5.14 -5.34 13.21
C LEU A 8 6.46 -5.47 12.45
N ILE A 9 7.17 -4.36 12.21
CA ILE A 9 8.48 -4.34 11.53
C ILE A 9 9.53 -3.76 12.50
N PRO A 10 9.98 -4.55 13.50
CA PRO A 10 11.00 -4.09 14.44
C PRO A 10 12.37 -3.94 13.73
N ARG A 11 13.11 -2.88 14.07
CA ARG A 11 14.47 -2.60 13.56
C ARG A 11 15.54 -3.28 14.42
N VAL A 12 15.28 -4.48 14.90
CA VAL A 12 16.16 -5.23 15.81
C VAL A 12 16.75 -6.43 15.05
N ARG A 13 18.00 -6.80 15.35
CA ARG A 13 18.82 -7.88 14.74
C ARG A 13 18.02 -9.12 14.30
N GLY A 14 17.40 -9.03 13.13
CA GLY A 14 16.40 -9.98 12.67
C GLY A 14 16.30 -9.98 11.14
N PRO A 15 15.12 -10.28 10.55
CA PRO A 15 14.96 -10.71 9.16
C PRO A 15 15.76 -9.90 8.13
N THR A 16 16.28 -10.61 7.11
CA THR A 16 16.99 -10.02 5.96
C THR A 16 16.14 -8.97 5.25
N LEU A 17 16.80 -8.08 4.49
CA LEU A 17 16.13 -6.99 3.76
C LEU A 17 14.94 -7.49 2.92
N GLU A 18 15.11 -8.63 2.24
CA GLU A 18 14.06 -9.26 1.43
C GLU A 18 12.84 -9.66 2.27
N LYS A 19 13.06 -10.32 3.41
CA LYS A 19 11.98 -10.70 4.35
C LYS A 19 11.24 -9.46 4.88
N ARG A 20 11.97 -8.36 5.13
CA ARG A 20 11.35 -7.08 5.52
C ARG A 20 10.57 -6.44 4.39
N LYS A 21 11.02 -6.55 3.14
CA LYS A 21 10.27 -6.06 1.97
C LYS A 21 8.94 -6.78 1.83
N ILE A 22 8.93 -8.11 1.94
CA ILE A 22 7.72 -8.93 1.87
C ILE A 22 6.75 -8.58 3.01
N LEU A 23 7.26 -8.52 4.25
CA LEU A 23 6.43 -8.13 5.39
C LEU A 23 5.91 -6.70 5.26
N GLY A 24 6.75 -5.80 4.74
CA GLY A 24 6.42 -4.43 4.39
C GLY A 24 5.29 -4.34 3.38
N SER A 25 5.33 -5.14 2.30
CA SER A 25 4.29 -5.12 1.28
C SER A 25 2.96 -5.66 1.79
N VAL A 26 2.98 -6.71 2.62
CA VAL A 26 1.75 -7.30 3.18
C VAL A 26 1.10 -6.38 4.21
N THR A 27 1.88 -5.87 5.16
CA THR A 27 1.40 -4.93 6.19
C THR A 27 0.84 -3.65 5.56
N TYR A 28 1.53 -3.16 4.53
CA TYR A 28 1.06 -2.04 3.73
C TYR A 28 -0.26 -2.38 3.03
N GLN A 29 -0.35 -3.48 2.29
CA GLN A 29 -1.58 -3.89 1.60
C GLN A 29 -2.78 -4.02 2.55
N PHE A 30 -2.59 -4.60 3.74
CA PHE A 30 -3.63 -4.72 4.76
C PHE A 30 -4.08 -3.36 5.29
N TYR A 31 -3.14 -2.47 5.57
CA TYR A 31 -3.46 -1.12 6.02
C TYR A 31 -4.30 -0.37 4.99
N TYR A 32 -3.99 -0.51 3.70
CA TYR A 32 -4.76 0.10 2.61
C TYR A 32 -6.18 -0.42 2.49
N THR A 33 -6.38 -1.75 2.60
CA THR A 33 -7.71 -2.33 2.46
C THR A 33 -8.67 -1.85 3.55
N VAL A 34 -8.16 -1.57 4.75
CA VAL A 34 -8.97 -1.08 5.87
C VAL A 34 -9.21 0.43 5.79
N HIS A 35 -8.32 1.20 5.15
CA HIS A 35 -8.33 2.67 5.19
C HIS A 35 -8.53 3.33 3.81
N SER A 36 -9.07 2.61 2.83
CA SER A 36 -9.27 3.15 1.47
C SER A 36 -10.17 4.39 1.44
N GLU A 37 -11.16 4.45 2.32
CA GLU A 37 -12.05 5.61 2.46
C GLU A 37 -11.37 6.81 3.12
N ALA A 38 -10.45 6.55 4.06
CA ALA A 38 -9.69 7.59 4.75
C ALA A 38 -8.74 8.35 3.80
N LEU A 39 -8.39 7.79 2.64
CA LEU A 39 -7.58 8.48 1.63
C LEU A 39 -8.30 9.65 0.95
N LYS A 40 -9.63 9.73 1.06
CA LYS A 40 -10.43 10.85 0.54
C LYS A 40 -10.24 12.14 1.36
N ILE A 41 -9.80 12.01 2.62
CA ILE A 41 -9.63 13.14 3.54
C ILE A 41 -8.14 13.52 3.60
N GLU A 42 -7.83 14.79 3.32
CA GLU A 42 -6.47 15.32 3.24
C GLU A 42 -5.62 15.06 4.50
N ASN A 43 -6.20 15.28 5.69
CA ASN A 43 -5.53 15.07 6.96
C ASN A 43 -5.11 13.61 7.17
N TRP A 44 -5.95 12.67 6.76
CA TRP A 44 -5.68 11.24 6.83
C TRP A 44 -4.66 10.80 5.78
N ARG A 45 -4.74 11.34 4.57
CA ARG A 45 -3.73 11.12 3.51
C ARG A 45 -2.33 11.54 3.97
N ASN A 46 -2.20 12.68 4.65
CA ASN A 46 -0.92 13.15 5.20
C ASN A 46 -0.38 12.24 6.30
N LYS A 47 -1.25 11.75 7.20
CA LYS A 47 -0.86 10.75 8.22
C LYS A 47 -0.40 9.45 7.59
N ILE A 48 -1.11 8.93 6.60
CA ILE A 48 -0.78 7.69 5.87
C ILE A 48 0.58 7.83 5.15
N LYS A 49 0.83 8.98 4.50
CA LYS A 49 2.14 9.30 3.88
C LYS A 49 3.28 9.27 4.90
N SER A 50 3.09 9.85 6.08
CA SER A 50 4.07 9.82 7.16
C SER A 50 4.35 8.38 7.62
N THR A 51 3.31 7.57 7.76
CA THR A 51 3.43 6.15 8.14
C THR A 51 4.19 5.34 7.11
N GLN A 52 3.87 5.48 5.81
CA GLN A 52 4.59 4.80 4.74
C GLN A 52 6.08 5.15 4.77
N LYS A 53 6.42 6.43 4.97
CA LYS A 53 7.82 6.87 5.07
C LYS A 53 8.55 6.19 6.23
N ASN A 54 7.91 6.11 7.38
CA ASN A 54 8.48 5.45 8.56
C ASN A 54 8.64 3.94 8.37
N LEU A 55 7.68 3.30 7.70
CA LEU A 55 7.71 1.89 7.36
C LEU A 55 8.84 1.59 6.35
N ALA A 56 8.95 2.40 5.30
CA ALA A 56 10.01 2.25 4.29
C ALA A 56 11.42 2.45 4.86
N ARG A 57 11.58 3.38 5.80
CA ARG A 57 12.82 3.55 6.57
C ARG A 57 13.22 2.31 7.36
N ARG A 58 12.25 1.59 7.93
CA ARG A 58 12.51 0.38 8.71
C ARG A 58 12.87 -0.80 7.82
N ILE A 59 12.24 -0.91 6.65
CA ILE A 59 12.52 -1.95 5.66
C ILE A 59 13.94 -1.79 5.12
N CYS A 60 14.27 -0.63 4.56
CA CYS A 60 15.57 -0.41 3.92
C CYS A 60 16.69 -0.01 4.88
N GLY A 61 16.38 0.29 6.15
CA GLY A 61 17.38 0.79 7.10
C GLY A 61 17.93 2.18 6.73
N ILE A 62 17.27 2.90 5.83
CA ILE A 62 17.69 4.17 5.23
C ILE A 62 17.81 5.32 6.27
N TYR A 63 18.78 6.21 6.06
CA TYR A 63 19.03 7.41 6.86
C TYR A 63 17.88 8.45 6.86
N ARG A 64 17.90 9.33 7.87
CA ARG A 64 16.85 10.35 8.10
C ARG A 64 16.78 11.45 7.01
N THR A 65 17.74 11.50 6.09
CA THR A 65 17.91 12.56 5.08
C THR A 65 17.31 12.26 3.71
N LEU A 66 16.96 11.00 3.38
CA LEU A 66 16.41 10.71 2.05
C LEU A 66 15.04 11.37 1.81
N SER A 67 14.84 11.80 0.56
CA SER A 67 13.61 12.42 0.04
C SER A 67 12.39 11.52 0.28
N LYS A 68 11.17 12.07 0.17
CA LYS A 68 9.94 11.28 0.43
C LYS A 68 9.75 10.16 -0.59
N GLU A 69 10.25 10.32 -1.81
CA GLU A 69 10.07 9.39 -2.92
C GLU A 69 11.13 8.28 -2.95
N ALA A 70 12.37 8.57 -2.54
CA ALA A 70 13.46 7.59 -2.59
C ALA A 70 13.15 6.27 -1.83
N PRO A 71 12.56 6.28 -0.61
CA PRO A 71 12.23 5.06 0.11
C PRO A 71 11.25 4.14 -0.63
N ALA A 72 10.34 4.70 -1.43
CA ALA A 72 9.39 3.90 -2.22
C ALA A 72 10.12 3.10 -3.31
N VAL A 73 11.11 3.71 -3.97
CA VAL A 73 11.95 3.07 -4.99
C VAL A 73 12.80 1.95 -4.38
N PHE A 74 13.47 2.21 -3.25
CA PHE A 74 14.33 1.21 -2.61
C PHE A 74 13.56 0.01 -2.02
N THR A 75 12.35 0.25 -1.53
CA THR A 75 11.50 -0.81 -0.95
C THR A 75 10.69 -1.57 -1.99
N GLY A 76 10.49 -1.02 -3.19
CA GLY A 76 9.51 -1.52 -4.15
C GLY A 76 8.06 -1.30 -3.71
N LEU A 77 7.83 -0.46 -2.69
CA LEU A 77 6.48 -0.11 -2.26
C LEU A 77 5.92 0.94 -3.21
N PHE A 78 4.79 0.63 -3.84
CA PHE A 78 4.09 1.59 -4.68
C PHE A 78 3.66 2.83 -3.89
N PRO A 79 3.67 4.03 -4.51
CA PRO A 79 3.11 5.22 -3.90
C PRO A 79 1.63 5.03 -3.53
N ASN A 80 1.27 5.59 -2.38
CA ASN A 80 -0.05 5.50 -1.71
C ASN A 80 -1.27 5.77 -2.58
N GLU A 81 -1.10 6.56 -3.62
CA GLU A 81 -2.19 7.10 -4.42
C GLU A 81 -2.42 6.27 -5.68
N LEU A 82 -1.44 5.48 -6.09
CA LEU A 82 -1.50 4.65 -7.30
C LEU A 82 -2.24 3.34 -7.06
N LEU A 83 -2.07 2.72 -5.90
CA LEU A 83 -2.72 1.44 -5.59
C LEU A 83 -4.25 1.52 -5.47
N PRO A 84 -4.83 2.54 -4.80
CA PRO A 84 -6.28 2.71 -4.77
C PRO A 84 -6.86 2.93 -6.15
N LYS A 85 -6.27 3.84 -6.94
CA LYS A 85 -6.69 4.12 -8.33
C LYS A 85 -6.69 2.85 -9.16
N ARG A 86 -5.59 2.09 -9.12
CA ARG A 86 -5.47 0.84 -9.86
C ARG A 86 -6.46 -0.23 -9.42
N ARG A 87 -6.78 -0.32 -8.12
CA ARG A 87 -7.80 -1.26 -7.62
C ARG A 87 -9.21 -0.88 -8.06
N ILE A 88 -9.55 0.40 -8.05
CA ILE A 88 -10.82 0.91 -8.57
C ILE A 88 -10.94 0.56 -10.06
N GLU A 89 -9.93 0.88 -10.87
CA GLU A 89 -9.91 0.55 -12.29
C GLU A 89 -10.06 -0.96 -12.55
N ILE A 90 -9.37 -1.81 -11.78
CA ILE A 90 -9.49 -3.27 -11.93
C ILE A 90 -10.89 -3.74 -11.56
N TYR A 91 -11.48 -3.18 -10.50
CA TYR A 91 -12.82 -3.52 -10.06
C TYR A 91 -13.87 -3.15 -11.11
N GLU A 92 -13.80 -1.93 -11.64
CA GLU A 92 -14.68 -1.44 -12.70
C GLU A 92 -14.57 -2.29 -13.97
N LYS A 93 -13.34 -2.61 -14.40
CA LYS A 93 -13.11 -3.51 -15.55
C LYS A 93 -13.70 -4.90 -15.34
N LYS A 94 -13.61 -5.45 -14.13
CA LYS A 94 -14.22 -6.75 -13.79
C LYS A 94 -15.74 -6.68 -13.81
N LYS A 95 -16.31 -5.58 -13.31
CA LYS A 95 -17.76 -5.35 -13.30
C LYS A 95 -18.30 -5.28 -14.73
N ALA A 96 -17.69 -4.47 -15.59
CA ALA A 96 -18.06 -4.35 -17.00
C ALA A 96 -17.97 -5.70 -17.74
N LYS A 97 -16.91 -6.49 -17.49
CA LYS A 97 -16.79 -7.83 -18.08
C LYS A 97 -17.89 -8.80 -17.62
N LYS A 98 -18.37 -8.65 -16.37
CA LYS A 98 -19.47 -9.45 -15.84
C LYS A 98 -20.78 -9.07 -16.50
N GLU A 99 -21.07 -7.78 -16.62
CA GLU A 99 -22.27 -7.25 -17.29
C GLU A 99 -22.33 -7.69 -18.76
N ILE A 100 -21.21 -7.60 -19.49
CA ILE A 100 -21.12 -8.10 -20.88
C ILE A 100 -21.40 -9.62 -20.95
N ARG A 101 -20.88 -10.39 -19.99
CA ARG A 101 -21.09 -11.85 -19.94
C ARG A 101 -22.54 -12.21 -19.63
N GLU A 102 -23.23 -11.45 -18.78
CA GLU A 102 -24.64 -11.62 -18.46
C GLU A 102 -25.51 -11.25 -19.68
N ALA A 103 -25.27 -10.11 -20.33
CA ALA A 103 -25.95 -9.72 -21.56
C ALA A 103 -25.73 -10.70 -22.73
N THR A 104 -24.56 -11.34 -22.80
CA THR A 104 -24.30 -12.39 -23.82
C THR A 104 -25.08 -13.67 -23.52
N LYS A 105 -25.36 -13.99 -22.25
CA LYS A 105 -26.18 -15.17 -21.89
C LYS A 105 -27.66 -14.96 -22.15
N GLU A 106 -28.14 -13.72 -22.06
CA GLU A 106 -29.55 -13.38 -22.32
C GLU A 106 -29.88 -13.36 -23.83
N ASN A 107 -28.87 -13.20 -24.69
CA ASN A 107 -29.01 -13.18 -26.14
C ASN A 107 -28.85 -14.56 -26.83
N TRP A 108 -28.67 -15.65 -26.07
CA TRP A 108 -28.63 -17.04 -26.55
C TRP A 108 -29.81 -17.82 -25.97
#